data_AF-A0A067EL23-F1
#
_entry.id   AF-A0A067EL23-F1
#
_cell.length_a   1.000
_cell.length_b   1.000
_cell.length_c   1.000
_cell.angle_alpha   90.00
_cell.angle_beta   90.00
_cell.angle_gamma   90.00
#
_symmetry.space_group_name_H-M   'P 1'
#
loop_
_entity.id
_entity.type
_entity.pdbx_description
1 polymer ?
#
loop_
_entity_poly.entity_id
_entity_poly.type
_entity_poly.pdbx_seq_one_letter_code
_entity_poly.pdbx_strand_id
1 'polypeptide(L)'
;MPEVMKRMSLARQIDKIMRKDSQEKAKKTWFERNAEAVELVVDNYDSEEEVVKNRKQKKATSMQLKKLQQELNAMLSRPLQPKTFSRHYLAGAGVSPLLQRQLEEIAKEKLPDSKSAIENKRRKLVVIGQDCVEPLQALRNAGHEVHMDGKEMAEKRRNLDSLRRKRKEEKKRLRDQCRKQRKKMKGTE
;
A
#
# COMPACT_ATOMS: atom_id res chain seq x y z
N MET A 1 2.44 -1.50 7.71
CA MET A 1 2.83 -0.29 6.94
C MET A 1 3.35 0.79 7.90
N PRO A 2 4.66 0.85 8.17
CA PRO A 2 5.21 1.75 9.19
C PRO A 2 4.96 3.25 8.92
N GLU A 3 5.03 3.67 7.66
CA GLU A 3 4.79 5.07 7.28
C GLU A 3 3.33 5.51 7.53
N VAL A 4 2.37 4.61 7.30
CA VAL A 4 0.96 4.88 7.61
C VAL A 4 0.76 5.02 9.11
N MET A 5 1.40 4.18 9.93
CA MET A 5 1.34 4.29 11.40
C MET A 5 1.92 5.61 11.90
N LYS A 6 3.03 6.08 11.30
CA LYS A 6 3.61 7.40 11.62
C LYS A 6 2.64 8.54 11.30
N ARG A 7 2.04 8.55 10.10
CA ARG A 7 1.02 9.54 9.70
C ARG A 7 -0.18 9.53 10.65
N MET A 8 -0.70 8.35 10.98
CA MET A 8 -1.81 8.21 11.92
C MET A 8 -1.45 8.66 13.33
N SER A 9 -0.24 8.38 13.80
CA SER A 9 0.22 8.79 15.13
C SER A 9 0.23 10.31 15.25
N LEU A 10 0.80 11.02 14.26
CA LEU A 10 0.78 12.49 14.23
C LEU A 10 -0.64 13.05 14.18
N ALA A 11 -1.51 12.49 13.34
CA ALA A 11 -2.91 12.91 13.26
C ALA A 11 -3.61 12.79 14.62
N ARG A 12 -3.43 11.66 15.33
CA ARG A 12 -3.98 11.46 16.68
C ARG A 12 -3.41 12.45 17.70
N GLN A 13 -2.13 12.80 17.60
CA GLN A 13 -1.52 13.80 18.48
C GLN A 13 -2.11 15.20 18.24
N ILE A 14 -2.28 15.58 16.97
CA ILE A 14 -2.94 16.83 16.57
C ILE A 14 -4.37 16.87 17.12
N ASP A 15 -5.16 15.82 16.88
CA ASP A 15 -6.53 15.72 17.38
C ASP A 15 -6.60 15.83 18.90
N LYS A 16 -5.65 15.20 19.62
CA LYS A 16 -5.59 15.24 21.09
C LYS A 16 -5.35 16.66 21.60
N ILE A 17 -4.44 17.41 20.97
CA ILE A 17 -4.15 18.80 21.34
C ILE A 17 -5.35 19.68 21.01
N MET A 18 -5.89 19.59 19.79
CA MET A 18 -7.05 20.37 19.36
C MET A 18 -8.29 20.12 20.23
N ARG A 19 -8.52 18.86 20.62
CA ARG A 19 -9.64 18.51 21.49
C ARG A 19 -9.49 19.11 22.89
N LYS A 20 -8.28 19.10 23.46
CA LYS A 20 -8.03 19.74 24.76
C LYS A 20 -8.26 21.24 24.70
N ASP A 21 -7.70 21.91 23.69
CA ASP A 21 -7.87 23.36 23.49
C ASP A 21 -9.35 23.73 23.31
N SER A 22 -10.10 22.91 22.56
CA SER A 22 -11.54 23.10 22.37
C SER A 22 -12.33 22.90 23.68
N GLN A 23 -12.00 21.86 24.46
CA GLN A 23 -12.63 21.62 25.76
C GLN A 23 -12.35 22.75 26.77
N GLU A 24 -11.12 23.25 26.83
CA GLU A 24 -10.77 24.38 27.70
C GLU A 24 -11.52 25.66 27.31
N LYS A 25 -11.60 25.96 26.00
CA LYS A 25 -12.38 27.10 25.49
C LYS A 25 -13.87 26.92 25.77
N ALA A 26 -14.43 25.73 25.57
CA ALA A 26 -15.82 25.44 25.84
C ALA A 26 -16.14 25.63 27.33
N LYS A 27 -15.28 25.13 28.23
CA LYS A 27 -15.44 25.34 29.68
C LYS A 27 -15.38 26.81 30.06
N LYS A 28 -14.40 27.56 29.55
CA LYS A 28 -14.25 29.00 29.84
C LYS A 28 -15.47 29.79 29.36
N THR A 29 -15.87 29.58 28.10
CA THR A 29 -17.02 30.27 27.51
C THR A 29 -18.35 29.87 28.13
N TRP A 30 -18.49 28.61 28.55
CA TRP A 30 -19.65 28.17 29.31
C TRP A 30 -19.70 28.86 30.67
N PHE A 31 -18.58 28.92 31.40
CA PHE A 31 -18.50 29.58 32.70
C PHE A 31 -18.84 31.08 32.60
N GLU A 32 -18.22 31.79 31.65
CA GLU A 32 -18.48 33.21 31.40
C GLU A 32 -19.95 33.48 31.08
N ARG A 33 -20.57 32.69 30.19
CA ARG A 33 -22.00 32.83 29.85
C ARG A 33 -22.94 32.58 31.02
N ASN A 34 -22.64 31.58 31.86
CA ASN A 34 -23.50 31.29 33.01
C ASN A 34 -23.40 32.39 34.07
N ALA A 35 -22.21 32.97 34.28
CA ALA A 35 -22.06 34.12 35.17
C ALA A 35 -22.82 35.34 34.64
N GLU A 36 -22.71 35.63 33.34
CA GLU A 36 -23.47 36.70 32.68
C GLU A 36 -24.98 36.50 32.79
N ALA A 37 -25.48 35.26 32.63
CA ALA A 37 -26.91 34.93 32.75
C ALA A 37 -27.46 35.11 34.18
N VAL A 38 -26.60 35.12 35.20
CA VAL A 38 -26.95 35.36 36.61
C VAL A 38 -26.52 36.77 37.04
N GLU A 39 -26.12 37.63 36.10
CA GLU A 39 -25.64 39.00 36.33
C GLU A 39 -24.45 39.08 37.32
N LEU A 40 -23.65 38.01 37.39
CA LEU A 40 -22.44 37.95 38.21
C LEU A 40 -21.23 38.43 37.41
N VAL A 41 -20.43 39.29 38.03
CA VAL A 41 -19.15 39.74 37.47
C VAL A 41 -18.09 38.66 37.69
N VAL A 42 -17.48 38.18 36.62
CA VAL A 42 -16.34 37.25 36.68
C VAL A 42 -15.05 38.05 36.85
N ASP A 43 -14.57 38.14 38.09
CA ASP A 43 -13.26 38.68 38.38
C ASP A 43 -12.16 37.66 38.04
N ASN A 44 -11.15 38.08 37.26
CA ASN A 44 -9.95 37.28 37.04
C ASN A 44 -9.00 37.48 38.22
N TYR A 45 -9.15 36.68 39.27
CA TYR A 45 -8.24 36.63 40.43
C TYR A 45 -6.89 35.95 40.11
N ASP A 46 -6.60 35.61 38.86
CA ASP A 46 -5.33 35.02 38.45
C ASP A 46 -4.17 35.99 38.77
N SER A 47 -3.19 35.52 39.53
CA SER A 47 -1.95 36.26 39.77
C SER A 47 -1.24 36.55 38.44
N GLU A 48 -0.57 37.70 38.32
CA GLU A 48 0.13 38.10 37.09
C GLU A 48 1.11 37.01 36.60
N GLU A 49 1.76 36.31 37.53
CA GLU A 49 2.66 35.21 37.24
C GLU A 49 1.94 34.03 36.56
N GLU A 50 0.72 33.71 36.99
CA GLU A 50 -0.09 32.63 36.42
C GLU A 50 -0.61 33.02 35.04
N VAL A 51 -1.03 34.28 34.85
CA VAL A 51 -1.42 34.79 33.53
C VAL A 51 -0.27 34.68 32.52
N VAL A 52 0.94 35.06 32.94
CA VAL A 52 2.14 34.96 32.10
C VAL A 52 2.50 33.50 31.81
N LYS A 53 2.44 32.61 32.80
CA LYS A 53 2.67 31.16 32.63
C LYS A 53 1.67 30.55 31.66
N ASN A 54 0.38 30.83 31.81
CA ASN A 54 -0.70 30.37 30.94
C ASN A 54 -0.51 30.85 29.49
N ARG A 55 -0.13 32.12 29.30
CA ARG A 55 0.20 32.66 27.96
C ARG A 55 1.40 31.95 27.34
N LYS A 56 2.47 31.71 28.10
CA LYS A 56 3.65 30.97 27.63
C LYS A 56 3.28 29.53 27.25
N GLN A 57 2.49 28.85 28.06
CA GLN A 57 2.01 27.48 27.79
C GLN A 57 1.14 27.41 26.54
N LYS A 58 0.19 28.34 26.36
CA LYS A 58 -0.64 28.43 25.14
C LYS A 58 0.18 28.70 23.88
N LYS A 59 1.22 29.54 23.99
CA LYS A 59 2.16 29.77 22.89
C LYS A 59 2.95 28.51 22.56
N ALA A 60 3.46 27.80 23.58
CA ALA A 60 4.23 26.57 23.38
C ALA A 60 3.39 25.45 22.74
N THR A 61 2.17 25.22 23.23
CA THR A 61 1.23 24.24 22.65
C THR A 61 0.82 24.60 21.22
N SER A 62 0.58 25.90 20.94
CA SER A 62 0.31 26.38 19.59
C SER A 62 1.49 26.16 18.63
N MET A 63 2.72 26.44 19.07
CA MET A 63 3.92 26.18 18.29
C MET A 63 4.10 24.68 18.03
N GLN A 64 3.88 23.85 19.04
CA GLN A 64 3.94 22.39 18.90
C GLN A 64 2.89 21.88 17.91
N LEU A 65 1.65 22.40 17.98
CA LEU A 65 0.58 22.06 17.04
C LEU A 65 0.97 22.41 15.60
N LYS A 66 1.49 23.62 15.37
CA LYS A 66 1.98 24.04 14.04
C LYS A 66 3.11 23.14 13.54
N LYS A 67 4.05 22.77 14.41
CA LYS A 67 5.16 21.87 14.06
C LYS A 67 4.64 20.49 13.64
N LEU A 68 3.71 19.91 14.39
CA LEU A 68 3.10 18.61 14.06
C LEU A 68 2.30 18.67 12.76
N GLN A 69 1.56 19.76 12.53
CA GLN A 69 0.85 20.00 11.27
C GLN A 69 1.80 20.10 10.07
N GLN A 70 2.91 20.82 10.22
CA GLN A 70 3.95 20.92 9.19
C GLN A 70 4.58 19.56 8.88
N GLU A 71 4.92 18.78 9.92
CA GLU A 71 5.48 17.43 9.75
C GLU A 71 4.50 16.50 9.05
N LEU A 72 3.22 16.53 9.44
CA LEU A 72 2.18 15.75 8.78
C LEU A 72 2.01 16.15 7.31
N ASN A 73 1.97 17.46 7.02
CA ASN A 73 1.85 17.97 5.64
C ASN A 73 3.05 17.56 4.77
N ALA A 74 4.28 17.63 5.31
CA ALA A 74 5.48 17.17 4.62
C ALA A 74 5.46 15.66 4.32
N MET A 75 4.85 14.86 5.20
CA MET A 75 4.64 13.44 4.93
C MET A 75 3.52 13.18 3.92
N LEU A 76 2.45 13.97 3.95
CA LEU A 76 1.30 13.82 3.05
C LEU A 76 1.61 14.27 1.62
N SER A 77 2.51 15.24 1.43
CA SER A 77 2.97 15.67 0.11
C SER A 77 3.76 14.58 -0.64
N ARG A 78 4.29 13.59 0.07
CA ARG A 78 4.99 12.44 -0.52
C ARG A 78 4.03 11.25 -0.71
N PRO A 79 3.96 10.64 -1.91
CA PRO A 79 3.20 9.41 -2.11
C PRO A 79 3.76 8.27 -1.25
N LEU A 80 2.89 7.39 -0.76
CA LEU A 80 3.31 6.20 -0.01
C LEU A 80 4.08 5.27 -0.94
N GLN A 81 5.32 4.95 -0.57
CA GLN A 81 6.14 4.03 -1.37
C GLN A 81 5.94 2.60 -0.87
N PRO A 82 5.64 1.64 -1.77
CA PRO A 82 5.62 0.25 -1.39
C PRO A 82 7.05 -0.17 -1.05
N LYS A 83 7.29 -0.59 0.20
CA LYS A 83 8.61 -1.13 0.60
C LYS A 83 8.93 -2.43 -0.14
N THR A 84 7.90 -3.25 -0.36
CA THR A 84 7.96 -4.48 -1.12
C THR A 84 6.60 -4.73 -1.77
N PHE A 85 6.59 -5.26 -2.98
CA PHE A 85 5.36 -5.83 -3.56
C PHE A 85 5.18 -7.24 -2.98
N SER A 86 4.02 -7.49 -2.38
CA SER A 86 3.72 -8.82 -1.85
C SER A 86 3.59 -9.83 -2.98
N ARG A 87 4.29 -10.96 -2.88
CA ARG A 87 4.15 -12.10 -3.80
C ARG A 87 2.81 -12.83 -3.67
N HIS A 88 2.06 -12.59 -2.59
CA HIS A 88 0.82 -13.30 -2.26
C HIS A 88 -0.47 -12.62 -2.72
N TYR A 89 -0.43 -11.31 -2.93
CA TYR A 89 -1.61 -10.55 -3.38
C TYR A 89 -1.47 -10.25 -4.87
N LEU A 90 -2.59 -10.14 -5.59
CA LEU A 90 -2.66 -9.94 -7.04
C LEU A 90 -1.81 -8.76 -7.58
N ALA A 91 -1.43 -7.81 -6.73
CA ALA A 91 -0.43 -6.78 -7.03
C ALA A 91 0.99 -7.32 -7.31
N GLY A 92 1.31 -8.57 -6.94
CA GLY A 92 2.56 -9.26 -7.27
C GLY A 92 2.39 -10.43 -8.26
N ALA A 93 1.16 -10.87 -8.54
CA ALA A 93 0.89 -11.91 -9.55
C ALA A 93 0.64 -11.34 -10.95
N GLY A 94 0.19 -10.07 -11.06
CA GLY A 94 0.00 -9.37 -12.33
C GLY A 94 1.13 -8.43 -12.73
N VAL A 95 2.11 -8.21 -11.85
CA VAL A 95 3.28 -7.36 -12.10
C VAL A 95 4.46 -8.27 -12.40
N SER A 96 4.97 -8.24 -13.64
CA SER A 96 6.15 -9.04 -13.97
C SER A 96 7.33 -8.59 -13.10
N PRO A 97 8.28 -9.49 -12.75
CA PRO A 97 9.48 -9.11 -12.00
C PRO A 97 10.26 -7.94 -12.64
N LEU A 98 10.16 -7.82 -13.96
CA LEU A 98 10.70 -6.70 -14.73
C LEU A 98 9.97 -5.39 -14.44
N LEU A 99 8.63 -5.42 -14.46
CA LEU A 99 7.81 -4.26 -14.16
C LEU A 99 8.04 -3.77 -12.71
N GLN A 100 8.23 -4.70 -11.78
CA GLN A 100 8.58 -4.38 -10.40
C GLN A 100 9.93 -3.63 -10.31
N ARG A 101 10.96 -4.11 -11.02
CA ARG A 101 12.28 -3.46 -11.05
C ARG A 101 12.22 -2.07 -11.67
N GLN A 102 11.51 -1.93 -12.80
CA GLN A 102 11.33 -0.64 -13.47
C GLN A 102 10.62 0.38 -12.56
N LEU A 103 9.55 -0.04 -11.88
CA LEU A 103 8.85 0.83 -10.92
C LEU A 103 9.74 1.23 -9.74
N GLU A 104 10.59 0.31 -9.27
CA GLU A 104 11.55 0.59 -8.20
C GLU A 104 12.64 1.57 -8.64
N GLU A 105 13.18 1.45 -9.86
CA GLU A 105 14.14 2.37 -10.44
C GLU A 105 13.55 3.78 -10.62
N ILE A 106 12.34 3.88 -11.18
CA ILE A 106 11.63 5.17 -11.32
C ILE A 106 11.39 5.79 -9.94
N ALA A 107 11.00 4.99 -8.94
CA ALA A 107 10.78 5.49 -7.59
C ALA A 107 12.07 6.00 -6.91
N LYS A 108 13.23 5.43 -7.24
CA LYS A 108 14.55 5.91 -6.80
C LYS A 108 14.96 7.19 -7.52
N GLU A 109 14.74 7.29 -8.84
CA GLU A 109 15.05 8.48 -9.65
C GLU A 109 14.18 9.71 -9.25
N LYS A 110 12.96 9.47 -8.76
CA LYS A 110 12.06 10.54 -8.29
C LYS A 110 12.35 11.02 -6.86
N LEU A 111 13.33 10.45 -6.15
CA LEU A 111 13.76 10.98 -4.85
C LEU A 111 14.60 12.25 -5.12
N PRO A 112 14.14 13.45 -4.70
CA PRO A 112 14.87 14.68 -5.00
C PRO A 112 15.96 14.87 -3.95
N ASP A 113 17.03 14.09 -4.03
CA ASP A 113 18.28 14.51 -3.39
C ASP A 113 18.97 15.53 -4.29
N SER A 114 19.29 16.66 -3.67
CA SER A 114 19.57 17.92 -4.32
C SER A 114 20.83 17.90 -5.21
N LYS A 115 20.76 18.68 -6.30
CA LYS A 115 21.87 19.31 -7.04
C LYS A 115 22.66 18.44 -8.03
N SER A 116 22.04 18.17 -9.18
CA SER A 116 22.60 18.18 -10.56
C SER A 116 21.59 17.38 -11.38
N ALA A 117 21.12 17.77 -12.56
CA ALA A 117 21.74 18.56 -13.58
C ALA A 117 20.67 19.41 -14.29
N ILE A 118 21.08 20.62 -14.64
CA ILE A 118 20.54 21.34 -15.77
C ILE A 118 20.89 20.49 -16.99
N GLU A 119 20.01 19.59 -17.44
CA GLU A 119 20.17 19.01 -18.78
C GLU A 119 18.85 18.42 -19.28
N ASN A 120 18.34 19.09 -20.32
CA ASN A 120 17.45 18.60 -21.35
C ASN A 120 16.03 18.17 -20.93
N LYS A 121 15.09 19.11 -21.18
CA LYS A 121 13.64 18.91 -21.29
C LYS A 121 13.25 18.00 -22.47
N ARG A 122 13.90 16.86 -22.66
CA ARG A 122 13.34 15.77 -23.47
C ARG A 122 12.46 14.95 -22.55
N ARG A 123 11.17 14.88 -22.88
CA ARG A 123 10.22 13.98 -22.23
C ARG A 123 10.79 12.57 -22.39
N LYS A 124 11.52 12.06 -21.39
CA LYS A 124 11.98 10.66 -21.35
C LYS A 124 10.70 9.81 -21.32
N LEU A 125 10.34 9.27 -22.46
CA LEU A 125 9.31 8.24 -22.57
C LEU A 125 9.88 7.00 -21.90
N VAL A 126 9.29 6.63 -20.76
CA VAL A 126 9.64 5.39 -20.05
C VAL A 126 8.67 4.33 -20.53
N VAL A 127 9.18 3.30 -21.20
CA VAL A 127 8.39 2.13 -21.62
C VAL A 127 8.34 1.17 -20.44
N ILE A 128 7.13 0.90 -19.97
CA ILE A 128 6.87 0.13 -18.74
C ILE A 128 6.31 -1.24 -19.15
N GLY A 129 6.93 -2.32 -18.66
CA GLY A 129 6.48 -3.69 -18.91
C GLY A 129 7.09 -4.39 -20.13
N GLN A 130 8.05 -3.75 -20.81
CA GLN A 130 8.89 -4.36 -21.85
C GLN A 130 10.37 -4.24 -21.46
N ASP A 131 11.18 -5.22 -21.85
CA ASP A 131 12.63 -5.13 -21.77
C ASP A 131 13.14 -3.95 -22.59
N CYS A 132 14.14 -3.23 -22.07
CA CYS A 132 14.87 -2.20 -22.81
C CYS A 132 15.73 -2.88 -23.90
N VAL A 133 15.10 -3.34 -24.98
CA VAL A 133 15.78 -3.85 -26.16
C VAL A 133 16.07 -2.70 -27.12
N GLU A 134 17.22 -2.73 -27.79
CA GLU A 134 17.50 -1.76 -28.85
C GLU A 134 16.40 -1.78 -29.90
N PRO A 135 15.98 -0.62 -30.46
CA PRO A 135 14.92 -0.55 -31.46
C PRO A 135 15.13 -1.52 -32.64
N LEU A 136 16.38 -1.70 -33.06
CA LEU A 136 16.75 -2.64 -34.13
C LEU A 136 16.54 -4.11 -33.72
N GLN A 137 16.89 -4.46 -32.48
CA GLN A 137 16.67 -5.79 -31.94
C GLN A 137 15.18 -6.09 -31.74
N ALA A 138 14.40 -5.08 -31.34
CA ALA A 138 12.94 -5.20 -31.21
C ALA A 138 12.26 -5.48 -32.57
N LEU A 139 12.67 -4.77 -33.62
CA LEU A 139 12.19 -5.01 -34.99
C LEU A 139 12.59 -6.39 -35.52
N ARG A 140 13.84 -6.81 -35.26
CA ARG A 140 14.33 -8.15 -35.65
C ARG A 140 13.54 -9.27 -34.94
N ASN A 141 13.19 -9.08 -33.67
CA ASN A 141 12.38 -10.04 -32.92
C ASN A 141 10.90 -10.04 -33.36
N ALA A 142 10.34 -8.87 -33.71
CA ALA A 142 8.96 -8.75 -34.18
C ALA A 142 8.74 -9.35 -35.57
N GLY A 143 9.77 -9.38 -36.42
CA GLY A 143 9.73 -9.99 -37.74
C GLY A 143 9.76 -11.52 -37.76
N HIS A 144 9.99 -12.18 -36.61
CA HIS A 144 9.83 -13.63 -36.51
C HIS A 144 8.34 -13.94 -36.30
N GLU A 145 7.59 -13.99 -37.41
CA GLU A 145 6.24 -14.56 -37.38
C GLU A 145 6.34 -15.97 -36.82
N VAL A 146 5.85 -16.16 -35.60
CA VAL A 146 5.71 -17.48 -34.99
C VAL A 146 4.74 -18.25 -35.89
N HIS A 147 5.28 -19.08 -36.77
CA HIS A 147 4.51 -20.07 -37.51
C HIS A 147 3.87 -21.02 -36.49
N MET A 148 2.69 -20.65 -36.04
CA MET A 148 1.88 -21.48 -35.17
C MET A 148 1.34 -22.61 -36.04
N ASP A 149 2.06 -23.72 -36.12
CA ASP A 149 1.56 -24.93 -36.75
C ASP A 149 0.38 -25.45 -35.91
N GLY A 150 -0.82 -24.98 -36.26
CA GLY A 150 -2.06 -25.26 -35.53
C GLY A 150 -2.36 -26.76 -35.45
N LYS A 151 -1.77 -27.55 -36.35
CA LYS A 151 -1.88 -29.00 -36.39
C LYS A 151 -1.13 -29.65 -35.22
N GLU A 152 0.09 -29.22 -34.93
CA GLU A 152 0.86 -29.74 -33.79
C GLU A 152 0.21 -29.38 -32.45
N MET A 153 -0.29 -28.15 -32.30
CA MET A 153 -0.95 -27.71 -31.06
C MET A 153 -2.24 -28.49 -30.78
N ALA A 154 -3.03 -28.77 -31.82
CA ALA A 154 -4.23 -29.59 -31.70
C ALA A 154 -3.90 -31.05 -31.31
N GLU A 155 -2.82 -31.59 -31.86
CA GLU A 155 -2.36 -32.94 -31.57
C GLU A 155 -1.80 -33.08 -30.15
N LYS A 156 -1.00 -32.10 -29.69
CA LYS A 156 -0.51 -32.00 -28.31
C LYS A 156 -1.67 -31.95 -27.30
N ARG A 157 -2.75 -31.20 -27.60
CA ARG A 157 -3.96 -31.15 -26.75
C ARG A 157 -4.69 -32.50 -26.69
N ARG A 158 -4.87 -33.17 -27.84
CA ARG A 158 -5.48 -34.52 -27.91
C ARG A 158 -4.68 -35.55 -27.12
N ASN A 159 -3.35 -35.49 -27.18
CA ASN A 159 -2.46 -36.36 -26.42
C ASN A 159 -2.52 -36.12 -24.91
N LEU A 160 -2.66 -34.87 -24.46
CA LEU A 160 -2.80 -34.56 -23.04
C LEU A 160 -4.12 -35.11 -22.47
N ASP A 161 -5.21 -34.98 -23.23
CA ASP A 161 -6.52 -35.50 -22.85
C ASP A 161 -6.55 -37.03 -22.83
N SER A 162 -5.89 -37.69 -23.79
CA SER A 162 -5.78 -39.16 -23.81
C SER A 162 -4.98 -39.67 -22.60
N LEU A 163 -3.89 -39.00 -22.23
CA LEU A 163 -3.11 -39.32 -21.04
C LEU A 163 -3.93 -39.15 -19.74
N ARG A 164 -4.74 -38.08 -19.67
CA ARG A 164 -5.61 -37.80 -18.52
C ARG A 164 -6.71 -38.85 -18.38
N ARG A 165 -7.29 -39.33 -19.49
CA ARG A 165 -8.26 -40.43 -19.51
C ARG A 165 -7.62 -41.74 -19.04
N LYS A 166 -6.45 -42.09 -19.56
CA LYS A 166 -5.69 -43.28 -19.14
C LYS A 166 -5.43 -43.32 -17.62
N ARG A 167 -4.96 -42.21 -17.04
CA ARG A 167 -4.75 -42.11 -15.57
C ARG A 167 -6.04 -42.29 -14.77
N LYS A 168 -7.17 -41.75 -15.26
CA LYS A 168 -8.47 -41.91 -14.58
C LYS A 168 -8.95 -43.37 -14.61
N GLU A 169 -8.81 -44.04 -15.75
CA GLU A 169 -9.18 -45.45 -15.90
C GLU A 169 -8.30 -46.35 -15.05
N GLU A 170 -7.00 -46.12 -15.02
CA GLU A 170 -6.06 -46.88 -14.19
C GLU A 170 -6.40 -46.74 -12.70
N LYS A 171 -6.69 -45.51 -12.22
CA LYS A 171 -7.15 -45.27 -10.85
C LYS A 171 -8.47 -45.97 -10.54
N LYS A 172 -9.39 -46.08 -11.52
CA LYS A 172 -10.65 -46.82 -11.38
C LYS A 172 -10.40 -48.32 -11.28
N ARG A 173 -9.56 -48.89 -12.16
CA ARG A 173 -9.17 -50.32 -12.13
C ARG A 173 -8.54 -50.70 -10.80
N LEU A 174 -7.66 -49.86 -10.27
CA LEU A 174 -6.98 -50.10 -9.00
C LEU A 174 -7.97 -50.09 -7.82
N ARG A 175 -8.93 -49.16 -7.83
CA ARG A 175 -10.05 -49.15 -6.86
C ARG A 175 -10.94 -50.39 -6.95
N ASP A 176 -11.24 -50.84 -8.17
CA ASP A 176 -12.07 -52.03 -8.38
C ASP A 176 -11.34 -53.31 -7.98
N GLN A 177 -10.02 -53.41 -8.20
CA GLN A 177 -9.19 -54.50 -7.66
C GLN A 177 -9.20 -54.51 -6.12
N CYS A 178 -8.97 -53.37 -5.46
CA CYS A 178 -9.05 -53.28 -4.00
C CYS A 178 -10.44 -53.67 -3.47
N ARG A 179 -11.53 -53.27 -4.16
CA ARG A 179 -12.90 -53.69 -3.80
C ARG A 179 -13.08 -55.20 -3.93
N LYS A 180 -12.57 -55.81 -5.01
CA LYS A 180 -12.65 -57.27 -5.21
C LYS A 180 -11.83 -58.03 -4.17
N GLN A 181 -10.62 -57.58 -3.83
CA GLN A 181 -9.80 -58.19 -2.77
C GLN A 181 -10.48 -58.09 -1.39
N ARG A 182 -11.05 -56.92 -1.04
CA ARG A 182 -11.82 -56.74 0.21
C ARG A 182 -13.06 -57.65 0.27
N LYS A 183 -13.73 -57.88 -0.86
CA LYS A 183 -14.87 -58.82 -0.94
C LYS A 183 -14.43 -60.27 -0.76
N LYS A 184 -13.30 -60.67 -1.35
CA LYS A 184 -12.74 -62.03 -1.16
C LYS A 184 -12.38 -62.28 0.31
N MET A 185 -11.72 -61.34 0.97
CA MET A 185 -11.35 -61.45 2.40
C MET A 185 -12.57 -61.54 3.34
N LYS A 186 -13.71 -60.92 2.96
CA LYS A 186 -14.95 -60.94 3.74
C LYS A 186 -15.90 -62.11 3.42
N GLY A 187 -15.58 -62.93 2.42
CA GLY A 187 -16.37 -64.10 2.03
C GLY A 187 -15.74 -65.44 2.45
N THR A 188 -14.70 -65.38 3.29
CA THR A 188 -14.00 -66.52 3.91
C THR A 188 -14.13 -66.42 5.43
N GLU A 189 -15.38 -66.31 5.90
CA GLU A 189 -15.83 -66.65 7.26
C GLU A 189 -17.09 -67.50 7.12
#